data_AF-A0A534W398-F1
#
_entry.id   AF-A0A534W398-F1
#
_cell.length_a   1.000
_cell.length_b   1.000
_cell.length_c   1.000
_cell.angle_alpha   90.00
_cell.angle_beta   90.00
_cell.angle_gamma   90.00
#
_symmetry.space_group_name_H-M   'P 1'
#
loop_
_entity.id
_entity.type
_entity.pdbx_description
1 polymer ?
#
loop_
_entity_poly.entity_id
_entity_poly.type
_entity_poly.pdbx_seq_one_letter_code
_entity_poly.pdbx_strand_id
1 'polypeptide(L)'
;MKLNRRMQGYLGELRSRSIDAEPLLPGKWPDLTVAEVNGFVLLDSFRRKPSLRPADFDGPSALEACANKLLMEKMLDPRLVSACPLLLLTAGLLMAEAVSRKLAVLPGRFNVIVSYDGESCAVRFHKLRLGERWLSEDLEAYVDEGVLVVEAGPGLTPFAQLAAATAQRQ
;
A
#
# COMPACT_ATOMS: atom_id res chain seq x y z
N MET A 1 1.29 -11.46 -7.97
CA MET A 1 0.38 -10.31 -7.88
C MET A 1 -1.05 -10.82 -7.90
N LYS A 2 -1.93 -10.25 -7.07
CA LYS A 2 -3.38 -10.49 -7.07
C LYS A 2 -4.10 -9.15 -7.00
N LEU A 3 -5.20 -8.97 -7.72
CA LEU A 3 -6.06 -7.80 -7.57
C LEU A 3 -7.52 -8.16 -7.87
N ASN A 4 -8.46 -7.35 -7.37
CA ASN A 4 -9.88 -7.50 -7.71
C ASN A 4 -10.29 -6.65 -8.92
N ARG A 5 -11.50 -6.89 -9.45
CA ARG A 5 -12.03 -6.19 -10.61
C ARG A 5 -12.13 -4.67 -10.40
N ARG A 6 -12.46 -4.22 -9.20
CA ARG A 6 -12.57 -2.79 -8.88
C ARG A 6 -11.21 -2.09 -9.00
N MET A 7 -10.16 -2.69 -8.42
CA MET A 7 -8.78 -2.22 -8.61
C MET A 7 -8.37 -2.24 -10.08
N GLN A 8 -8.75 -3.27 -10.84
CA GLN A 8 -8.48 -3.32 -12.27
C GLN A 8 -9.11 -2.12 -13.01
N GLY A 9 -10.34 -1.75 -12.64
CA GLY A 9 -11.03 -0.55 -13.14
C GLY A 9 -10.27 0.73 -12.84
N TYR A 10 -9.91 0.98 -11.58
CA TYR A 10 -9.16 2.17 -11.19
C TYR A 10 -7.80 2.27 -11.87
N LEU A 11 -7.08 1.14 -12.02
CA LEU A 11 -5.82 1.11 -12.76
C LEU A 11 -6.02 1.34 -14.26
N GLY A 12 -7.17 0.97 -14.82
CA GLY A 12 -7.54 1.30 -16.19
C GLY A 12 -7.80 2.79 -16.36
N GLU A 13 -8.55 3.39 -15.43
CA GLU A 13 -8.83 4.81 -15.40
C GLU A 13 -7.54 5.63 -15.25
N LEU A 14 -6.67 5.26 -14.31
CA LEU A 14 -5.38 5.90 -14.10
C LEU A 14 -4.51 5.87 -15.36
N ARG A 15 -4.50 4.75 -16.11
CA ARG A 15 -3.78 4.63 -17.37
C ARG A 15 -4.40 5.45 -18.51
N SER A 16 -5.71 5.64 -18.50
CA SER A 16 -6.41 6.42 -19.52
C SER A 16 -6.21 7.93 -19.36
N ARG A 17 -5.92 8.38 -18.13
CA ARG A 17 -5.69 9.78 -17.81
C ARG A 17 -4.19 10.04 -17.76
N SER A 18 -3.67 10.90 -18.64
CA SER A 18 -2.30 11.40 -18.54
C SER A 18 -2.18 12.37 -17.35
N ILE A 19 -2.14 11.83 -16.14
CA ILE A 19 -1.96 12.63 -14.92
C ILE A 19 -0.46 12.69 -14.63
N ASP A 20 0.15 13.83 -14.91
CA ASP A 20 1.46 14.15 -14.36
C ASP A 20 1.31 14.47 -12.87
N ALA A 21 1.36 13.41 -12.06
CA ALA A 21 1.15 13.50 -10.62
C ALA A 21 2.42 13.90 -9.87
N GLU A 22 3.61 13.77 -10.48
CA GLU A 22 4.89 13.95 -9.78
C GLU A 22 5.05 15.34 -9.12
N PRO A 23 4.64 16.45 -9.77
CA PRO A 23 4.63 17.78 -9.14
C PRO A 23 3.60 17.94 -8.01
N LEU A 24 2.61 17.05 -7.95
CA LEU A 24 1.47 17.11 -7.02
C LEU A 24 1.68 16.20 -5.80
N LEU A 25 2.70 15.35 -5.82
CA LEU A 25 3.06 14.48 -4.72
C LEU A 25 3.81 15.26 -3.63
N PRO A 26 3.71 14.84 -2.36
CA PRO A 26 4.40 15.55 -1.30
C PRO A 26 5.90 15.38 -1.47
N GLY A 27 6.65 16.49 -1.42
CA GLY A 27 8.12 16.46 -1.45
C GLY A 27 8.75 15.71 -0.26
N LYS A 28 7.95 15.36 0.75
CA LYS A 28 8.37 14.56 1.91
C LYS A 28 7.41 13.40 2.15
N TRP A 29 7.89 12.20 1.91
CA TRP A 29 7.22 10.94 2.25
C TRP A 29 7.38 10.58 3.75
N PRO A 30 6.50 9.74 4.32
CA PRO A 30 6.64 9.23 5.68
C PRO A 30 7.96 8.47 5.84
N ASP A 31 8.45 8.47 7.08
CA ASP A 31 9.57 7.61 7.47
C ASP A 31 9.15 6.14 7.38
N LEU A 32 9.85 5.37 6.55
CA LEU A 32 9.65 3.94 6.34
C LEU A 32 10.60 3.09 7.18
N THR A 33 11.22 3.67 8.21
CA THR A 33 12.02 2.92 9.19
C THR A 33 11.14 1.87 9.86
N VAL A 34 11.60 0.63 9.82
CA VAL A 34 10.94 -0.52 10.44
C VAL A 34 11.87 -1.18 11.44
N ALA A 35 11.31 -1.86 12.42
CA ALA A 35 12.04 -2.70 13.35
C ALA A 35 11.36 -4.05 13.52
N GLU A 36 12.15 -5.10 13.71
CA GLU A 36 11.64 -6.41 14.09
C GLU A 36 11.52 -6.51 15.61
N VAL A 37 10.33 -6.84 16.11
CA VAL A 37 10.03 -7.03 17.54
C VAL A 37 9.21 -8.30 17.69
N ASN A 38 9.72 -9.29 18.42
CA ASN A 38 9.04 -10.58 18.64
C ASN A 38 8.54 -11.25 17.35
N GLY A 39 9.32 -11.15 16.26
CA GLY A 39 8.96 -11.71 14.95
C GLY A 39 7.94 -10.89 14.14
N PHE A 40 7.56 -9.70 14.61
CA PHE A 40 6.79 -8.71 13.86
C PHE A 40 7.71 -7.64 13.28
N VAL A 41 7.54 -7.30 12.01
CA VAL A 41 8.19 -6.16 11.37
C VAL A 41 7.21 -5.00 11.39
N LEU A 42 7.50 -3.97 12.19
CA LEU A 42 6.60 -2.85 12.44
C LEU A 42 7.25 -1.53 12.03
N LEU A 43 6.44 -0.62 11.46
CA LEU A 43 6.83 0.78 11.28
C LEU A 43 7.20 1.41 12.63
N ASP A 44 8.30 2.15 12.67
CA ASP A 44 8.75 2.80 13.91
C ASP A 44 7.74 3.86 14.39
N SER A 45 7.02 4.49 13.46
CA SER A 45 5.92 5.41 13.76
C SER A 45 4.82 4.78 14.60
N PHE A 46 4.45 3.52 14.31
CA PHE A 46 3.51 2.75 15.11
C PHE A 46 4.10 2.38 16.47
N ARG A 47 5.36 1.93 16.51
CA ARG A 47 6.03 1.54 17.76
C ARG A 47 6.11 2.67 18.78
N ARG A 48 6.26 3.92 18.32
CA ARG A 48 6.28 5.11 19.19
C ARG A 48 4.93 5.43 19.81
N LYS A 49 3.83 5.01 19.18
CA LYS A 49 2.45 5.29 19.62
C LYS A 49 1.53 4.09 19.30
N PRO A 50 1.71 2.95 19.99
CA PRO A 50 0.92 1.75 19.72
C PRO A 50 -0.53 1.98 20.16
N SER A 51 -1.48 1.61 19.30
CA SER A 51 -2.91 1.82 19.52
C SER A 51 -3.77 0.58 19.27
N LEU A 52 -3.15 -0.57 18.97
CA LEU A 52 -3.83 -1.82 18.66
C LEU A 52 -3.67 -2.82 19.80
N ARG A 53 -4.71 -3.64 20.04
CA ARG A 53 -4.64 -4.75 20.98
C ARG A 53 -4.55 -6.06 20.20
N PRO A 54 -3.57 -6.93 20.45
CA PRO A 54 -3.42 -8.18 19.71
C PRO A 54 -4.66 -9.08 19.71
N ALA A 55 -5.43 -9.07 20.79
CA ALA A 55 -6.65 -9.88 20.93
C ALA A 55 -7.79 -9.48 19.98
N ASP A 56 -7.71 -8.33 19.32
CA ASP A 56 -8.71 -7.86 18.36
C ASP A 56 -8.50 -8.45 16.95
N PHE A 57 -7.53 -9.36 16.77
CA PHE A 57 -7.11 -9.87 15.46
C PHE A 57 -7.02 -11.40 15.44
N ASP A 58 -7.46 -11.99 14.33
CA ASP A 58 -7.48 -13.44 14.11
C ASP A 58 -6.08 -14.06 13.91
N GLY A 59 -5.04 -13.23 13.79
CA GLY A 59 -3.66 -13.71 13.65
C GLY A 59 -2.61 -12.61 13.57
N PRO A 60 -1.33 -12.95 13.77
CA PRO A 60 -0.19 -12.05 13.66
C PRO A 60 -0.16 -11.23 12.36
N SER A 61 -0.53 -11.83 11.24
CA SER A 61 -0.48 -11.15 9.94
C SER A 61 -1.50 -10.00 9.84
N ALA A 62 -2.68 -10.19 10.45
CA ALA A 62 -3.73 -9.18 10.50
C ALA A 62 -3.33 -7.99 11.37
N LEU A 63 -2.84 -8.28 12.58
CA LEU A 63 -2.33 -7.28 13.51
C LEU A 63 -1.21 -6.47 12.86
N GLU A 64 -0.22 -7.14 12.26
CA GLU A 64 0.95 -6.50 11.66
C GLU A 64 0.56 -5.55 10.54
N ALA A 65 -0.35 -5.97 9.66
CA ALA A 65 -0.77 -5.11 8.56
C ALA A 65 -1.63 -3.92 9.00
N CYS A 66 -2.42 -4.06 10.06
CA CYS A 66 -3.13 -2.94 10.65
C CYS A 66 -2.18 -1.96 11.35
N ALA A 67 -1.13 -2.48 12.00
CA ALA A 67 -0.06 -1.66 12.57
C ALA A 67 0.75 -0.93 11.49
N ASN A 68 0.98 -1.61 10.36
CA ASN A 68 1.75 -1.10 9.22
C ASN A 68 0.87 -0.43 8.17
N LYS A 69 -0.02 0.46 8.59
CA LYS A 69 -0.96 1.17 7.70
C LYS A 69 -0.49 2.61 7.43
N LEU A 70 -0.22 2.90 6.17
CA LEU A 70 0.07 4.24 5.66
C LEU A 70 -1.15 4.75 4.89
N LEU A 71 -1.62 5.95 5.23
CA LEU A 71 -2.79 6.59 4.63
C LEU A 71 -2.34 7.74 3.73
N MET A 72 -2.64 7.68 2.44
CA MET A 72 -2.13 8.64 1.45
C MET A 72 -2.81 10.00 1.60
N GLU A 73 -4.06 10.03 2.05
CA GLU A 73 -4.81 11.25 2.34
C GLU A 73 -4.21 12.08 3.48
N LYS A 74 -3.38 11.48 4.34
CA LYS A 74 -2.64 12.20 5.38
C LYS A 74 -1.38 12.88 4.85
N MET A 75 -1.00 12.62 3.61
CA MET A 75 0.25 13.07 2.99
C MET A 75 0.02 14.08 1.87
N LEU A 76 -1.18 14.11 1.29
CA LEU A 76 -1.55 14.98 0.17
C LEU A 76 -2.42 16.16 0.64
N ASP A 77 -2.38 17.26 -0.12
CA ASP A 77 -3.29 18.39 0.10
C ASP A 77 -4.74 17.94 -0.16
N PRO A 78 -5.65 18.07 0.81
CA PRO A 78 -7.06 17.69 0.64
C PRO A 78 -7.75 18.36 -0.54
N ARG A 79 -7.34 19.58 -0.91
CA ARG A 79 -7.89 20.31 -2.07
C ARG A 79 -7.50 19.63 -3.38
N LEU A 80 -6.26 19.17 -3.49
CA LEU A 80 -5.79 18.43 -4.67
C LEU A 80 -6.47 17.06 -4.75
N VAL A 81 -6.61 16.37 -3.62
CA VAL A 81 -7.33 15.10 -3.53
C VAL A 81 -8.79 15.27 -3.95
N SER A 82 -9.47 16.32 -3.50
CA SER A 82 -10.85 16.60 -3.89
C SER A 82 -11.00 16.88 -5.39
N ALA A 83 -10.00 17.51 -6.02
CA ALA A 83 -10.03 17.80 -7.45
C ALA A 83 -9.66 16.57 -8.31
N CYS A 84 -8.79 15.69 -7.80
CA CYS A 84 -8.33 14.51 -8.49
C CYS A 84 -8.07 13.35 -7.49
N PRO A 85 -9.12 12.56 -7.13
CA PRO A 85 -8.97 11.48 -6.15
C PRO A 85 -7.97 10.39 -6.58
N LEU A 86 -7.79 10.19 -7.89
CA LEU A 86 -6.80 9.26 -8.43
C LEU A 86 -5.35 9.59 -8.03
N LEU A 87 -5.06 10.81 -7.58
CA LEU A 87 -3.76 11.13 -6.98
C LEU A 87 -3.46 10.26 -5.76
N LEU A 88 -4.48 9.89 -4.98
CA LEU A 88 -4.31 8.98 -3.84
C LEU A 88 -3.84 7.60 -4.31
N LEU A 89 -4.40 7.09 -5.40
CA LEU A 89 -3.98 5.81 -5.97
C LEU A 89 -2.55 5.88 -6.51
N THR A 90 -2.19 6.95 -7.23
CA THR A 90 -0.81 7.15 -7.69
C THR A 90 0.17 7.21 -6.53
N ALA A 91 -0.15 7.99 -5.49
CA ALA A 91 0.65 8.06 -4.27
C ALA A 91 0.77 6.69 -3.60
N GLY A 92 -0.34 5.93 -3.54
CA GLY A 92 -0.38 4.58 -2.99
C GLY A 92 0.53 3.61 -3.74
N LEU A 93 0.55 3.64 -5.07
CA LEU A 93 1.43 2.80 -5.88
C LEU A 93 2.90 3.15 -5.68
N LEU A 94 3.25 4.44 -5.68
CA LEU A 94 4.63 4.89 -5.43
C LEU A 94 5.10 4.55 -4.02
N MET A 95 4.23 4.71 -3.03
CA MET A 95 4.51 4.34 -1.64
C MET A 95 4.68 2.82 -1.51
N ALA A 96 3.80 2.02 -2.12
CA ALA A 96 3.89 0.57 -2.11
C ALA A 96 5.20 0.07 -2.74
N GLU A 97 5.66 0.71 -3.80
CA GLU A 97 6.97 0.45 -4.40
C GLU A 97 8.11 0.79 -3.42
N ALA A 98 8.07 1.95 -2.77
CA ALA A 98 9.08 2.35 -1.79
C ALA A 98 9.13 1.37 -0.60
N VAL A 99 7.97 0.96 -0.09
CA VAL A 99 7.83 -0.06 0.97
C VAL A 99 8.38 -1.41 0.49
N SER A 100 8.02 -1.86 -0.71
CA SER A 100 8.49 -3.13 -1.27
C SER A 100 10.03 -3.20 -1.28
N ARG A 101 10.69 -2.15 -1.77
CA ARG A 101 12.16 -2.09 -1.79
C ARG A 101 12.78 -2.10 -0.40
N LYS A 102 12.15 -1.45 0.58
CA LYS A 102 12.60 -1.48 1.98
C LYS A 102 12.44 -2.86 2.61
N LEU A 103 11.38 -3.59 2.30
CA LEU A 103 11.15 -4.93 2.84
C LEU A 103 12.02 -5.99 2.16
N ALA A 104 12.38 -5.80 0.89
CA ALA A 104 13.19 -6.73 0.12
C ALA A 104 14.60 -6.98 0.69
N VAL A 105 15.11 -6.08 1.55
CA VAL A 105 16.42 -6.23 2.21
C VAL A 105 16.32 -6.88 3.60
N LEU A 106 15.11 -7.16 4.08
CA LEU A 106 14.87 -7.75 5.39
C LEU A 106 14.71 -9.27 5.29
N PRO A 107 15.06 -10.03 6.34
CA PRO A 107 14.86 -11.46 6.34
C PRO A 107 13.37 -11.82 6.34
N GLY A 108 12.99 -12.69 5.40
CA GLY A 108 11.65 -13.20 5.25
C GLY A 108 10.98 -12.75 3.95
N ARG A 109 9.71 -13.07 3.82
CA ARG A 109 8.87 -12.68 2.68
C ARG A 109 7.75 -11.79 3.19
N PHE A 110 7.32 -10.84 2.38
CA PHE A 110 6.33 -9.85 2.80
C PHE A 110 5.32 -9.62 1.68
N ASN A 111 4.07 -9.35 2.04
CA ASN A 111 3.11 -8.78 1.10
C ASN A 111 3.01 -7.27 1.35
N VAL A 112 2.90 -6.53 0.26
CA VAL A 112 2.48 -5.13 0.22
C VAL A 112 1.11 -5.06 -0.44
N ILE A 113 0.21 -4.31 0.18
CA ILE A 113 -1.20 -4.22 -0.20
C ILE A 113 -1.54 -2.76 -0.41
N VAL A 114 -2.12 -2.45 -1.57
CA VAL A 114 -2.75 -1.16 -1.85
C VAL A 114 -4.26 -1.38 -1.83
N SER A 115 -4.96 -0.61 -1.01
CA SER A 115 -6.42 -0.56 -1.05
C SER A 115 -6.89 0.86 -1.38
N TYR A 116 -7.90 0.97 -2.25
CA TYR A 116 -8.42 2.24 -2.76
C TYR A 116 -9.91 2.12 -3.06
N ASP A 117 -10.74 2.98 -2.47
CA ASP A 117 -12.21 2.97 -2.62
C ASP A 117 -12.75 4.11 -3.50
N GLY A 118 -11.87 4.98 -4.00
CA GLY A 118 -12.23 6.20 -4.73
C GLY A 118 -12.06 7.48 -3.91
N GLU A 119 -11.93 7.37 -2.59
CA GLU A 119 -11.86 8.51 -1.67
C GLU A 119 -10.69 8.43 -0.67
N SER A 120 -10.22 7.23 -0.34
CA SER A 120 -9.08 6.94 0.52
C SER A 120 -8.17 5.92 -0.14
N CYS A 121 -6.84 6.06 0.06
CA CYS A 121 -5.88 5.05 -0.34
C CYS A 121 -4.99 4.67 0.84
N ALA A 122 -4.91 3.37 1.10
CA ALA A 122 -4.10 2.82 2.17
C ALA A 122 -3.05 1.84 1.61
N VAL A 123 -1.80 2.01 2.03
CA VAL A 123 -0.72 1.05 1.81
C VAL A 123 -0.47 0.30 3.11
N ARG A 124 -0.55 -1.03 3.05
CA ARG A 124 -0.28 -1.92 4.18
C ARG A 124 0.79 -2.92 3.81
N PHE A 125 1.47 -3.47 4.82
CA PHE A 125 2.34 -4.61 4.60
C PHE A 125 2.42 -5.54 5.82
N HIS A 126 2.73 -6.80 5.57
CA HIS A 126 2.97 -7.79 6.62
C HIS A 126 3.94 -8.86 6.14
N LYS A 127 4.59 -9.53 7.09
CA LYS A 127 5.41 -10.72 6.89
C LYS A 127 4.50 -11.90 6.57
N LEU A 128 4.91 -12.68 5.57
CA LEU A 128 4.31 -13.97 5.26
C LEU A 128 4.78 -14.99 6.27
N ARG A 129 3.82 -15.68 6.90
CA ARG A 129 4.05 -16.70 7.92
C ARG A 129 3.39 -18.00 7.47
N LEU A 130 4.03 -19.12 7.79
CA LEU A 130 3.50 -20.43 7.43
C LEU A 130 2.16 -20.67 8.15
N GLY A 131 1.13 -21.11 7.42
CA GLY A 131 -0.19 -21.43 7.97
C GLY A 131 -1.10 -20.22 8.22
N GLU A 132 -0.55 -19.00 8.19
CA GLU A 132 -1.33 -17.77 8.31
C GLU A 132 -2.04 -17.45 7.00
N ARG A 133 -3.34 -17.17 7.10
CA ARG A 133 -4.14 -16.62 6.01
C ARG A 133 -4.63 -15.26 6.44
N TRP A 134 -4.12 -14.22 5.81
CA TRP A 134 -4.63 -12.87 5.99
C TRP A 134 -4.90 -12.23 4.64
N LEU A 135 -6.02 -11.51 4.58
CA LEU A 135 -6.88 -11.29 3.41
C LEU A 135 -7.58 -12.57 2.91
N SER A 136 -8.87 -12.45 2.55
CA SER A 136 -9.59 -13.46 1.78
C SER A 136 -8.79 -13.89 0.55
N GLU A 137 -8.78 -15.20 0.26
CA GLU A 137 -8.20 -15.74 -0.97
C GLU A 137 -8.94 -15.21 -2.21
N ASP A 138 -10.25 -14.99 -2.04
CA ASP A 138 -11.10 -14.28 -2.99
C ASP A 138 -11.11 -12.78 -2.66
N LEU A 139 -10.34 -12.00 -3.42
CA LEU A 139 -10.29 -10.55 -3.27
C LEU A 139 -11.58 -9.86 -3.76
N GLU A 140 -12.47 -10.55 -4.47
CA GLU A 140 -13.75 -9.98 -4.90
C GLU A 140 -14.73 -9.83 -3.73
N ALA A 141 -14.48 -10.51 -2.60
CA ALA A 141 -15.24 -10.32 -1.36
C ALA A 141 -15.09 -8.90 -0.76
N TYR A 142 -14.04 -8.16 -1.14
CA TYR A 142 -13.87 -6.75 -0.78
C TYR A 142 -14.65 -5.87 -1.76
N VAL A 143 -15.98 -5.82 -1.54
CA VAL A 143 -16.90 -5.19 -2.49
C VAL A 143 -16.76 -3.67 -2.59
N ASP A 144 -16.26 -3.01 -1.55
CA ASP A 144 -16.21 -1.55 -1.43
C ASP A 144 -14.89 -0.93 -1.89
N GLU A 145 -13.79 -1.70 -1.91
CA GLU A 145 -12.47 -1.19 -2.25
C GLU A 145 -11.79 -2.02 -3.34
N GLY A 146 -11.05 -1.32 -4.21
CA GLY A 146 -10.06 -1.96 -5.04
C GLY A 146 -8.90 -2.44 -4.18
N VAL A 147 -8.52 -3.71 -4.31
CA VAL A 147 -7.38 -4.30 -3.59
C VAL A 147 -6.33 -4.80 -4.58
N LEU A 148 -5.07 -4.44 -4.36
CA LEU A 148 -3.90 -4.95 -5.07
C LEU A 148 -2.91 -5.51 -4.05
N VAL A 149 -2.47 -6.76 -4.25
CA VAL A 149 -1.52 -7.46 -3.39
C VAL A 149 -0.32 -7.91 -4.22
N VAL A 150 0.88 -7.55 -3.77
CA VAL A 150 2.15 -7.92 -4.39
C VAL A 150 3.09 -8.39 -3.29
N GLU A 151 3.81 -9.48 -3.54
CA GLU A 151 4.91 -9.88 -2.67
C GLU A 151 6.08 -8.91 -2.85
N ALA A 152 6.62 -8.38 -1.76
CA ALA A 152 7.78 -7.50 -1.78
C ALA A 152 8.99 -8.21 -2.39
N GLY A 153 9.76 -7.50 -3.20
CA GLY A 153 10.92 -8.07 -3.86
C GLY A 153 11.86 -7.03 -4.46
N PRO A 154 13.11 -7.42 -4.73
CA PRO A 154 14.08 -6.54 -5.38
C PRO A 154 13.75 -6.44 -6.88
N GLY A 155 13.36 -5.25 -7.34
CA GLY A 155 13.13 -4.96 -8.75
C GLY A 155 11.90 -4.08 -9.02
N LEU A 156 11.63 -3.82 -10.30
CA LEU A 156 10.41 -3.16 -10.76
C LEU A 156 9.20 -4.02 -10.41
N THR A 157 8.49 -3.65 -9.35
CA THR A 157 7.22 -4.31 -9.04
C THR A 157 6.13 -3.82 -10.01
N PRO A 158 4.98 -4.53 -10.09
CA PRO A 158 3.80 -3.99 -10.77
C PRO A 158 3.42 -2.59 -10.30
N PHE A 159 3.70 -2.21 -9.05
CA PHE A 159 3.46 -0.86 -8.55
C PHE A 159 4.28 0.18 -9.33
N ALA A 160 5.58 -0.09 -9.52
CA ALA A 160 6.47 0.79 -10.26
C ALA A 160 6.13 0.86 -11.75
N GLN A 161 5.72 -0.26 -12.36
CA GLN A 161 5.29 -0.26 -13.77
C GLN A 161 4.02 0.57 -13.96
N LEU A 162 3.07 0.47 -13.02
CA LEU A 162 1.81 1.22 -13.06
C LEU A 162 2.04 2.71 -12.79
N ALA A 163 2.96 3.07 -11.89
CA ALA A 163 3.33 4.46 -11.61
C ALA A 163 4.20 5.09 -12.72
N ALA A 164 5.08 4.34 -13.37
CA ALA A 164 5.90 4.86 -14.46
C ALA A 164 5.08 5.14 -15.73
N ALA A 165 4.05 4.33 -15.99
CA ALA A 165 3.14 4.53 -17.12
C ALA A 165 2.39 5.88 -17.07
N THR A 166 2.22 6.49 -15.90
CA THR A 166 1.63 7.83 -15.76
C THR A 166 2.64 8.96 -15.99
N ALA A 167 3.94 8.70 -15.79
CA ALA A 167 5.00 9.71 -15.90
C ALA A 167 5.61 9.84 -17.32
N GLN A 168 5.53 8.81 -18.17
CA GLN A 168 6.31 8.71 -19.42
C GLN A 168 5.60 9.13 -20.73
N ARG A 169 4.64 10.05 -20.71
CA ARG A 169 4.16 10.67 -21.96
C ARG A 169 4.28 12.20 -21.90
N GLN A 170 5.50 12.66 -22.16
CA GLN A 170 5.82 14.01 -22.64
C GLN A 170 5.69 14.05 -24.17
#